data_AF-A0A3N2G0K0-F1
#
_entry.id   AF-A0A3N2G0K0-F1
#
_cell.length_a   1.000
_cell.length_b   1.000
_cell.length_c   1.000
_cell.angle_alpha   90.00
_cell.angle_beta   90.00
_cell.angle_gamma   90.00
#
_symmetry.space_group_name_H-M   'P 1'
#
loop_
_entity.id
_entity.type
_entity.pdbx_description
1 polymer ?
#
loop_
_entity_poly.entity_id
_entity_poly.type
_entity_poly.pdbx_seq_one_letter_code
_entity_poly.pdbx_strand_id
1 'polypeptide(L)'
;MDGAAGRNVGAPPTLHEVAAGLTGAVYTFAPQHHLEPFTASSDLASGRVVAVSVSYTYYQHPSRPEDPRNFVDLTPQQRTAIARAETSALPDWLRDQIRRMRYPTLFDAVRTSLPFPAERAHPVEGRLEADLTDSLRTLFPGQHLSTRLRTVRGAPLAEYKVHRGVPLSVDGEIHRGTRVEIAPHVFAFGTRLDDRYVTAVIPWDLRADIVPALVILRTAGTPRA
;
A
#
# COMPACT_ATOMS: atom_id res chain seq x y z
N MET A 1 -44.82 11.36 -1.22
CA MET A 1 -44.02 10.89 -0.08
C MET A 1 -42.57 10.86 -0.54
N ASP A 2 -41.73 11.52 0.26
CA ASP A 2 -40.49 12.16 -0.13
C ASP A 2 -39.48 11.29 -0.86
N GLY A 3 -38.97 11.85 -1.95
CA GLY A 3 -37.73 11.43 -2.58
C GLY A 3 -36.60 11.64 -1.59
N ALA A 4 -35.97 10.54 -1.17
CA ALA A 4 -34.72 10.59 -0.45
C ALA A 4 -33.70 11.31 -1.33
N ALA A 5 -33.45 12.58 -0.98
CA ALA A 5 -32.34 13.36 -1.50
C ALA A 5 -31.07 12.50 -1.34
N GLY A 6 -30.56 12.02 -2.48
CA GLY A 6 -29.30 11.31 -2.52
C GLY A 6 -28.27 12.20 -1.85
N ARG A 7 -27.69 11.73 -0.73
CA ARG A 7 -26.50 12.35 -0.16
C ARG A 7 -25.54 12.55 -1.32
N ASN A 8 -25.21 13.80 -1.61
CA ASN A 8 -24.18 14.15 -2.57
C ASN A 8 -22.85 13.74 -1.92
N VAL A 9 -22.51 12.45 -2.04
CA VAL A 9 -21.24 11.91 -1.56
C VAL A 9 -20.20 12.48 -2.50
N GLY A 10 -19.44 13.46 -2.01
CA GLY A 10 -18.32 14.04 -2.74
C GLY A 10 -17.31 12.95 -3.11
N ALA A 11 -16.47 13.26 -4.11
CA ALA A 11 -15.39 12.36 -4.48
C ALA A 11 -14.52 12.04 -3.24
N PRO A 12 -14.04 10.79 -3.09
CA PRO A 12 -13.08 10.47 -2.05
C PRO A 12 -11.81 11.31 -2.23
N PRO A 13 -11.07 11.59 -1.14
CA PRO A 13 -9.82 12.31 -1.24
C PRO A 13 -8.86 11.53 -2.16
N THR A 14 -8.18 12.27 -3.02
CA THR A 14 -7.12 11.74 -3.86
C THR A 14 -5.93 11.29 -3.01
N LEU A 15 -5.11 10.42 -3.58
CA LEU A 15 -3.87 9.97 -2.98
C LEU A 15 -2.96 11.14 -2.54
N HIS A 16 -2.93 12.23 -3.32
CA HIS A 16 -2.15 13.43 -3.00
C HIS A 16 -2.74 14.22 -1.83
N GLU A 17 -4.08 14.31 -1.73
CA GLU A 17 -4.74 14.97 -0.60
C GLU A 17 -4.54 14.19 0.70
N VAL A 18 -4.59 12.86 0.66
CA VAL A 18 -4.26 12.02 1.81
C VAL A 18 -2.79 12.18 2.20
N ALA A 19 -1.88 12.17 1.23
CA ALA A 19 -0.45 12.34 1.47
C ALA A 19 -0.12 13.71 2.08
N ALA A 20 -0.79 14.77 1.64
CA ALA A 20 -0.64 16.13 2.19
C ALA A 20 -1.04 16.24 3.66
N GLY A 21 -1.81 15.27 4.19
CA GLY A 21 -2.15 15.21 5.61
C GLY A 21 -0.97 14.88 6.52
N LEU A 22 0.05 14.15 6.01
CA LEU A 22 1.26 13.82 6.76
C LEU A 22 2.30 14.94 6.62
N THR A 23 2.87 15.37 7.74
CA THR A 23 3.95 16.36 7.69
C THR A 23 5.20 15.80 7.01
N GLY A 24 5.65 16.47 5.95
CA GLY A 24 6.86 16.14 5.20
C GLY A 24 6.64 15.12 4.09
N ALA A 25 7.72 14.46 3.67
CA ALA A 25 7.70 13.57 2.50
C ALA A 25 6.93 12.26 2.73
N VAL A 26 6.00 11.94 1.84
CA VAL A 26 5.38 10.61 1.71
C VAL A 26 6.09 9.85 0.60
N TYR A 27 6.31 8.56 0.76
CA TYR A 27 7.01 7.71 -0.20
C TYR A 27 6.05 6.71 -0.86
N THR A 28 6.38 6.40 -2.11
CA THR A 28 5.67 5.46 -2.98
C THR A 28 6.70 4.56 -3.66
N PHE A 29 6.28 3.44 -4.26
CA PHE A 29 7.12 2.73 -5.20
C PHE A 29 7.52 3.67 -6.35
N ALA A 30 8.76 3.52 -6.81
CA ALA A 30 9.19 4.14 -8.06
C ALA A 30 8.27 3.69 -9.21
N PRO A 31 7.98 4.58 -10.20
CA PRO A 31 7.17 4.21 -11.35
C PRO A 31 7.73 2.96 -12.04
N GLN A 32 6.86 1.97 -12.24
CA GLN A 32 7.21 0.69 -12.84
C GLN A 32 6.01 0.09 -13.55
N HIS A 33 6.24 -0.75 -14.54
CA HIS A 33 5.20 -1.20 -15.47
C HIS A 33 4.05 -1.94 -14.77
N HIS A 34 4.34 -2.77 -13.79
CA HIS A 34 3.36 -3.65 -13.16
C HIS A 34 2.49 -2.97 -12.10
N LEU A 35 2.80 -1.74 -11.67
CA LEU A 35 2.11 -1.08 -10.56
C LEU A 35 1.59 0.30 -10.96
N GLU A 36 0.30 0.51 -10.71
CA GLU A 36 -0.32 1.83 -10.81
C GLU A 36 -0.84 2.24 -9.42
N PRO A 37 -0.44 3.41 -8.87
CA PRO A 37 -1.01 3.92 -7.64
C PRO A 37 -2.53 4.01 -7.74
N PHE A 38 -3.23 3.45 -6.76
CA PHE A 38 -4.69 3.38 -6.75
C PHE A 38 -5.29 4.36 -5.76
N THR A 39 -4.93 4.22 -4.49
CA THR A 39 -5.49 5.03 -3.41
C THR A 39 -4.49 5.13 -2.26
N ALA A 40 -4.75 6.02 -1.33
CA ALA A 40 -4.00 6.11 -0.09
C ALA A 40 -4.94 6.12 1.12
N SER A 41 -4.44 5.60 2.24
CA SER A 41 -5.08 5.63 3.54
C SER A 41 -4.16 6.36 4.53
N SER A 42 -4.73 6.85 5.63
CA SER A 42 -3.97 7.55 6.67
C SER A 42 -4.36 7.06 8.06
N ASP A 43 -3.37 6.91 8.93
CA ASP A 43 -3.59 6.64 10.34
C ASP A 43 -3.54 7.92 11.15
N LEU A 44 -4.44 8.01 12.12
CA LEU A 44 -4.54 9.14 13.03
C LEU A 44 -4.07 8.75 14.43
N ALA A 45 -3.28 9.61 15.05
CA ALA A 45 -3.03 9.59 16.49
C ALA A 45 -3.29 10.98 17.06
N SER A 46 -4.10 11.05 18.11
CA SER A 46 -4.46 12.32 18.77
C SER A 46 -4.94 13.40 17.78
N GLY A 47 -5.74 13.00 16.79
CA GLY A 47 -6.31 13.89 15.77
C GLY A 47 -5.33 14.36 14.69
N ARG A 48 -4.11 13.81 14.61
CA ARG A 48 -3.11 14.15 13.59
C ARG A 48 -2.76 12.91 12.77
N VAL A 49 -2.49 13.12 11.48
CA VAL A 49 -1.97 12.05 10.61
C VAL A 49 -0.56 11.70 11.05
N VAL A 50 -0.33 10.42 11.35
CA VAL A 50 0.96 9.89 11.80
C VAL A 50 1.55 8.86 10.83
N ALA A 51 0.74 8.33 9.93
CA ALA A 51 1.20 7.50 8.83
C ALA A 51 0.27 7.64 7.62
N VAL A 52 0.84 7.42 6.44
CA VAL A 52 0.13 7.32 5.16
C VAL A 52 0.57 6.04 4.47
N SER A 53 -0.38 5.27 3.98
CA SER A 53 -0.15 4.05 3.22
C SER A 53 -0.67 4.21 1.79
N VAL A 54 0.12 3.79 0.81
CA VAL A 54 -0.23 3.81 -0.62
C VAL A 54 -0.56 2.40 -1.08
N SER A 55 -1.72 2.26 -1.72
CA SER A 55 -2.20 1.02 -2.35
C SER A 55 -2.06 1.09 -3.86
N TYR A 56 -1.88 -0.07 -4.51
CA TYR A 56 -1.63 -0.15 -5.95
C TYR A 56 -2.56 -1.14 -6.63
N THR A 57 -2.92 -0.84 -7.87
CA THR A 57 -3.40 -1.85 -8.82
C THR A 57 -2.19 -2.55 -9.43
N TYR A 58 -2.23 -3.88 -9.48
CA TYR A 58 -1.21 -4.69 -10.14
C TYR A 58 -1.69 -5.22 -11.50
N TYR A 59 -0.82 -5.15 -12.50
CA TYR A 59 -1.05 -5.66 -13.84
C TYR A 59 -0.01 -6.74 -14.18
N GLN A 60 -0.44 -7.99 -14.35
CA GLN A 60 0.43 -9.08 -14.81
C GLN A 60 0.94 -8.83 -16.25
N HIS A 61 0.10 -8.22 -17.09
CA HIS A 61 0.34 -7.83 -18.47
C HIS A 61 0.18 -6.31 -18.61
N PRO A 62 1.19 -5.52 -18.18
CA PRO A 62 1.07 -4.07 -18.07
C PRO A 62 0.98 -3.33 -19.41
N SER A 63 1.41 -3.95 -20.52
CA SER A 63 1.28 -3.37 -21.87
C SER A 63 -0.15 -3.39 -22.41
N ARG A 64 -1.05 -4.17 -21.78
CA ARG A 64 -2.48 -4.26 -22.11
C ARG A 64 -3.28 -4.34 -20.81
N PRO A 65 -3.53 -3.20 -20.13
CA PRO A 65 -4.20 -3.18 -18.83
C PRO A 65 -5.54 -3.95 -18.84
N GLU A 66 -6.29 -3.87 -19.93
CA GLU A 66 -7.57 -4.54 -20.14
C GLU A 66 -7.50 -6.05 -20.43
N ASP A 67 -6.29 -6.64 -20.53
CA ASP A 67 -6.12 -8.08 -20.75
C ASP A 67 -6.79 -8.86 -19.60
N PRO A 68 -7.66 -9.85 -19.88
CA PRO A 68 -8.34 -10.63 -18.84
C PRO A 68 -7.40 -11.35 -17.87
N ARG A 69 -6.13 -11.58 -18.26
CA ARG A 69 -5.10 -12.15 -17.37
C ARG A 69 -4.69 -11.19 -16.26
N ASN A 70 -5.01 -9.90 -16.37
CA ASN A 70 -4.87 -8.95 -15.28
C ASN A 70 -6.03 -9.01 -14.27
N PHE A 71 -7.05 -9.85 -14.51
CA PHE A 71 -8.25 -9.85 -13.67
C PHE A 71 -8.19 -10.92 -12.57
N VAL A 72 -8.79 -10.59 -11.42
CA VAL A 72 -9.06 -11.56 -10.36
C VAL A 72 -10.32 -12.36 -10.65
N ASP A 73 -10.48 -13.50 -9.97
CA ASP A 73 -11.72 -14.25 -9.95
C ASP A 73 -12.81 -13.46 -9.22
N LEU A 74 -13.69 -12.83 -10.00
CA LEU A 74 -14.78 -12.03 -9.45
C LEU A 74 -15.91 -12.91 -8.89
N THR A 75 -16.54 -12.48 -7.81
CA THR A 75 -17.81 -13.05 -7.36
C THR A 75 -18.96 -12.63 -8.28
N PRO A 76 -20.10 -13.37 -8.31
CA PRO A 76 -21.28 -12.94 -9.07
C PRO A 76 -21.77 -11.54 -8.69
N GLN A 77 -21.64 -11.16 -7.41
CA GLN A 77 -21.99 -9.83 -6.93
C GLN A 77 -21.05 -8.76 -7.52
N GLN A 78 -19.74 -9.00 -7.53
CA GLN A 78 -18.77 -8.07 -8.10
C GLN A 78 -18.98 -7.91 -9.61
N ARG A 79 -19.21 -9.01 -10.35
CA ARG A 79 -19.56 -8.96 -11.78
C ARG A 79 -20.81 -8.10 -12.03
N THR A 80 -21.85 -8.30 -11.23
CA THR A 80 -23.09 -7.52 -11.34
C THR A 80 -22.86 -6.03 -11.05
N ALA A 81 -22.09 -5.72 -10.01
CA ALA A 81 -21.77 -4.33 -9.65
C ALA A 81 -21.01 -3.62 -10.77
N ILE A 82 -20.03 -4.29 -11.36
CA ILE A 82 -19.25 -3.80 -12.50
C ILE A 82 -20.14 -3.55 -13.72
N ALA A 83 -20.96 -4.53 -14.13
CA ALA A 83 -21.85 -4.37 -15.29
C ALA A 83 -22.87 -3.25 -15.09
N ARG A 84 -23.39 -3.10 -13.86
CA ARG A 84 -24.28 -1.99 -13.51
C ARG A 84 -23.57 -0.64 -13.57
N ALA A 85 -22.33 -0.55 -13.09
CA ALA A 85 -21.57 0.69 -13.12
C ALA A 85 -21.36 1.21 -14.55
N GLU A 86 -21.11 0.30 -15.51
CA GLU A 86 -20.87 0.65 -16.92
C GLU A 86 -22.09 1.30 -17.61
N THR A 87 -23.31 0.93 -17.20
CA THR A 87 -24.55 1.43 -17.80
C THR A 87 -25.21 2.54 -16.99
N SER A 88 -24.63 2.89 -15.85
CA SER A 88 -25.20 3.85 -14.90
C SER A 88 -24.73 5.29 -15.13
N ALA A 89 -25.56 6.24 -14.69
CA ALA A 89 -25.22 7.65 -14.57
C ALA A 89 -24.42 7.97 -13.29
N LEU A 90 -23.65 7.01 -12.77
CA LEU A 90 -22.78 7.25 -11.60
C LEU A 90 -21.65 8.23 -11.97
N PRO A 91 -21.15 9.01 -11.00
CA PRO A 91 -19.97 9.83 -11.18
C PRO A 91 -18.77 9.01 -11.68
N ASP A 92 -17.91 9.62 -12.51
CA ASP A 92 -16.75 8.95 -13.12
C ASP A 92 -15.85 8.27 -12.08
N TRP A 93 -15.52 8.99 -11.00
CA TRP A 93 -14.69 8.47 -9.92
C TRP A 93 -15.24 7.17 -9.32
N LEU A 94 -16.56 7.04 -9.19
CA LEU A 94 -17.20 5.86 -8.62
C LEU A 94 -17.23 4.71 -9.62
N ARG A 95 -17.45 5.00 -10.90
CA ARG A 95 -17.36 3.99 -11.96
C ARG A 95 -15.96 3.42 -12.05
N ASP A 96 -14.94 4.26 -11.98
CA ASP A 96 -13.55 3.84 -12.05
C ASP A 96 -13.15 3.01 -10.82
N GLN A 97 -13.61 3.39 -9.62
CA GLN A 97 -13.40 2.60 -8.41
C GLN A 97 -14.05 1.21 -8.51
N ILE A 98 -15.28 1.13 -9.04
CA ILE A 98 -15.96 -0.16 -9.23
C ILE A 98 -15.26 -0.99 -10.31
N ARG A 99 -14.83 -0.38 -11.42
CA ARG A 99 -14.08 -1.06 -12.49
C ARG A 99 -12.76 -1.64 -11.97
N ARG A 100 -12.10 -0.93 -11.05
CA ARG A 100 -10.84 -1.38 -10.45
C ARG A 100 -10.96 -2.66 -9.63
N MET A 101 -12.17 -3.05 -9.21
CA MET A 101 -12.41 -4.35 -8.56
C MET A 101 -12.02 -5.54 -9.45
N ARG A 102 -11.89 -5.35 -10.77
CA ARG A 102 -11.39 -6.37 -11.70
C ARG A 102 -9.95 -6.76 -11.40
N TYR A 103 -9.13 -5.86 -10.87
CA TYR A 103 -7.68 -6.05 -10.81
C TYR A 103 -7.19 -6.45 -9.42
N PRO A 104 -6.10 -7.24 -9.34
CA PRO A 104 -5.37 -7.46 -8.10
C PRO A 104 -4.97 -6.11 -7.49
N THR A 105 -5.20 -5.97 -6.19
CA THR A 105 -4.85 -4.75 -5.44
C THR A 105 -3.87 -5.10 -4.33
N LEU A 106 -2.74 -4.40 -4.30
CA LEU A 106 -1.79 -4.44 -3.19
C LEU A 106 -2.21 -3.34 -2.22
N PHE A 107 -2.99 -3.72 -1.20
CA PHE A 107 -3.46 -2.80 -0.18
C PHE A 107 -2.34 -2.40 0.78
N ASP A 108 -2.26 -1.10 1.07
CA ASP A 108 -1.31 -0.49 2.00
C ASP A 108 0.15 -0.92 1.78
N ALA A 109 0.52 -1.11 0.52
CA ALA A 109 1.76 -1.76 0.11
C ALA A 109 3.02 -0.98 0.45
N VAL A 110 2.94 0.35 0.51
CA VAL A 110 4.03 1.24 0.96
C VAL A 110 3.50 2.15 2.05
N ARG A 111 4.10 2.13 3.24
CA ARG A 111 3.71 2.97 4.37
C ARG A 111 4.83 3.92 4.74
N THR A 112 4.49 5.19 4.85
CA THR A 112 5.36 6.22 5.46
C THR A 112 4.79 6.58 6.82
N SER A 113 5.61 6.53 7.87
CA SER A 113 5.16 6.82 9.23
C SER A 113 6.15 7.70 9.98
N LEU A 114 5.63 8.57 10.85
CA LEU A 114 6.43 9.36 11.77
C LEU A 114 6.79 8.50 13.00
N PRO A 115 8.00 8.64 13.54
CA PRO A 115 8.39 7.98 14.77
C PRO A 115 7.55 8.55 15.92
N PHE A 116 6.94 7.67 16.70
CA PHE A 116 6.43 8.11 18.00
C PHE A 116 7.59 8.56 18.90
N PRO A 117 7.38 9.49 19.84
CA PRO A 117 8.45 9.99 20.71
C PRO A 117 9.24 8.89 21.43
N ALA A 118 8.57 7.81 21.85
CA ALA A 118 9.20 6.62 22.46
C ALA A 118 9.98 5.76 21.44
N GLU A 119 9.66 5.89 20.15
CA GLU A 119 10.19 5.10 19.04
C GLU A 119 11.32 5.80 18.28
N ARG A 120 11.72 7.02 18.68
CA ARG A 120 12.80 7.74 18.00
C ARG A 120 14.14 7.01 18.02
N ALA A 121 14.38 6.22 19.06
CA ALA A 121 15.56 5.36 19.19
C ALA A 121 15.33 3.92 18.67
N HIS A 122 14.12 3.59 18.20
CA HIS A 122 13.82 2.23 17.77
C HIS A 122 14.39 1.94 16.37
N PRO A 123 14.85 0.71 16.13
CA PRO A 123 15.33 0.28 14.83
C PRO A 123 14.15 0.11 13.86
N VAL A 124 14.40 0.29 12.55
CA VAL A 124 13.37 0.18 11.49
C VAL A 124 12.65 -1.18 11.51
N GLU A 125 13.32 -2.21 12.01
CA GLU A 125 12.83 -3.56 12.21
C GLU A 125 11.53 -3.60 13.01
N GLY A 126 11.44 -2.85 14.12
CA GLY A 126 10.24 -2.83 14.95
C GLY A 126 9.04 -2.26 14.20
N ARG A 127 9.27 -1.28 13.31
CA ARG A 127 8.22 -0.71 12.47
C ARG A 127 7.83 -1.63 11.33
N LEU A 128 8.81 -2.21 10.66
CA LEU A 128 8.60 -3.20 9.59
C LEU A 128 7.79 -4.40 10.11
N GLU A 129 8.05 -4.83 11.34
CA GLU A 129 7.31 -5.89 12.02
C GLU A 129 5.82 -5.57 12.25
N ALA A 130 5.53 -4.35 12.72
CA ALA A 130 4.16 -3.89 12.90
C ALA A 130 3.41 -3.83 11.56
N ASP A 131 4.03 -3.25 10.53
CA ASP A 131 3.43 -3.09 9.22
C ASP A 131 3.21 -4.43 8.49
N LEU A 132 4.17 -5.36 8.65
CA LEU A 132 4.07 -6.73 8.15
C LEU A 132 2.87 -7.46 8.78
N THR A 133 2.70 -7.30 10.09
CA THR A 133 1.59 -7.91 10.81
C THR A 133 0.24 -7.43 10.27
N ASP A 134 0.08 -6.11 10.13
CA ASP A 134 -1.15 -5.52 9.62
C ASP A 134 -1.43 -6.01 8.18
N SER A 135 -0.38 -6.03 7.34
CA SER A 135 -0.47 -6.51 5.96
C SER A 135 -0.88 -7.99 5.87
N LEU A 136 -0.30 -8.87 6.69
CA LEU A 136 -0.62 -10.30 6.69
C LEU A 136 -2.08 -10.57 7.10
N ARG A 137 -2.64 -9.79 8.04
CA ARG A 137 -4.05 -9.90 8.41
C ARG A 137 -4.98 -9.51 7.28
N THR A 138 -4.61 -8.47 6.52
CA THR A 138 -5.39 -7.98 5.38
C THR A 138 -5.29 -8.91 4.17
N LEU A 139 -4.09 -9.42 3.85
CA LEU A 139 -3.86 -10.27 2.68
C LEU A 139 -4.41 -11.69 2.83
N PHE A 140 -4.47 -12.23 4.06
CA PHE A 140 -4.89 -13.61 4.32
C PHE A 140 -6.03 -13.70 5.35
N PRO A 141 -7.21 -13.11 5.07
CA PRO A 141 -8.32 -13.14 6.00
C PRO A 141 -8.81 -14.57 6.24
N GLY A 142 -8.87 -14.99 7.51
CA GLY A 142 -9.38 -16.31 7.91
C GLY A 142 -8.43 -17.48 7.70
N GLN A 143 -7.22 -17.27 7.15
CA GLN A 143 -6.19 -18.31 7.19
C GLN A 143 -5.63 -18.42 8.60
N HIS A 144 -5.49 -19.65 9.10
CA HIS A 144 -4.65 -19.92 10.26
C HIS A 144 -3.20 -19.68 9.87
N LEU A 145 -2.79 -18.40 9.85
CA LEU A 145 -1.39 -18.03 9.93
C LEU A 145 -0.78 -18.86 11.07
N SER A 146 0.34 -19.53 10.80
CA SER A 146 0.94 -20.48 11.75
C SER A 146 0.95 -19.90 13.16
N THR A 147 0.86 -20.72 14.21
CA THR A 147 0.84 -20.26 15.61
C THR A 147 1.98 -19.30 15.95
N ARG A 148 3.09 -19.35 15.19
CA ARG A 148 4.24 -18.44 15.22
C ARG A 148 3.94 -17.00 14.77
N LEU A 149 3.01 -16.81 13.82
CA LEU A 149 2.53 -15.50 13.35
C LEU A 149 1.36 -14.95 14.20
N ARG A 150 0.73 -15.77 15.06
CA ARG A 150 -0.42 -15.37 15.91
C ARG A 150 -0.01 -14.60 17.17
N THR A 151 1.23 -14.71 17.65
CA THR A 151 1.72 -14.00 18.84
C THR A 151 2.15 -12.57 18.52
N VAL A 152 1.20 -11.74 18.10
CA VAL A 152 1.42 -10.32 17.77
C VAL A 152 1.47 -9.44 19.03
N ARG A 153 2.24 -9.88 20.01
CA ARG A 153 2.84 -9.10 21.08
C ARG A 153 4.16 -9.79 21.41
N GLY A 154 5.15 -9.62 20.51
CA GLY A 154 6.48 -10.21 20.67
C GLY A 154 7.12 -10.62 19.35
N ALA A 155 7.94 -9.73 18.79
CA ALA A 155 9.03 -10.00 17.87
C ALA A 155 8.80 -10.99 16.68
N PRO A 156 7.76 -10.85 15.82
CA PRO A 156 7.62 -11.63 14.59
C PRO A 156 8.90 -11.78 13.74
N LEU A 157 9.83 -10.81 13.77
CA LEU A 157 11.08 -10.93 13.01
C LEU A 157 12.13 -11.85 13.65
N ALA A 158 12.01 -12.23 14.92
CA ALA A 158 13.01 -13.05 15.60
C ALA A 158 13.16 -14.45 14.99
N GLU A 159 12.09 -14.98 14.40
CA GLU A 159 12.07 -16.30 13.77
C GLU A 159 12.45 -16.28 12.28
N TYR A 160 12.55 -15.09 11.68
CA TYR A 160 12.89 -14.92 10.27
C TYR A 160 14.28 -14.30 10.11
N LYS A 161 14.94 -14.65 9.00
CA LYS A 161 16.23 -14.06 8.69
C LYS A 161 16.04 -12.61 8.26
N VAL A 162 16.41 -11.68 9.15
CA VAL A 162 16.43 -10.25 8.87
C VAL A 162 17.76 -9.87 8.21
N HIS A 163 17.69 -9.34 7.00
CA HIS A 163 18.84 -8.83 6.26
C HIS A 163 18.98 -7.33 6.49
N ARG A 164 19.98 -6.92 7.26
CA ARG A 164 20.26 -5.51 7.59
C ARG A 164 21.31 -4.92 6.66
N GLY A 165 21.25 -3.60 6.47
CA GLY A 165 22.22 -2.86 5.67
C GLY A 165 22.16 -3.20 4.18
N VAL A 166 21.03 -3.74 3.71
CA VAL A 166 20.82 -4.03 2.30
C VAL A 166 20.67 -2.72 1.53
N PRO A 167 21.26 -2.59 0.33
CA PRO A 167 21.08 -1.40 -0.49
C PRO A 167 19.62 -1.29 -0.94
N LEU A 168 19.01 -0.13 -0.70
CA LEU A 168 17.66 0.20 -1.14
C LEU A 168 17.69 1.52 -1.90
N SER A 169 17.17 1.52 -3.13
CA SER A 169 17.09 2.73 -3.96
C SER A 169 15.92 3.60 -3.52
N VAL A 170 16.19 4.85 -3.17
CA VAL A 170 15.20 5.89 -2.85
C VAL A 170 15.54 7.14 -3.64
N ASP A 171 14.62 7.62 -4.50
CA ASP A 171 14.86 8.76 -5.40
C ASP A 171 16.14 8.63 -6.27
N GLY A 172 16.56 7.38 -6.54
CA GLY A 172 17.78 7.06 -7.28
C GLY A 172 19.06 7.02 -6.43
N GLU A 173 18.98 7.36 -5.14
CA GLU A 173 20.09 7.25 -4.19
C GLU A 173 20.03 5.93 -3.40
N ILE A 174 21.18 5.42 -2.99
CA ILE A 174 21.27 4.15 -2.26
C ILE A 174 21.28 4.41 -0.75
N HIS A 175 20.24 3.95 -0.08
CA HIS A 175 20.10 3.98 1.38
C HIS A 175 20.32 2.60 1.99
N ARG A 176 20.68 2.57 3.27
CA ARG A 176 20.71 1.33 4.04
C ARG A 176 19.29 0.95 4.45
N GLY A 177 18.84 -0.20 3.98
CA GLY A 177 17.55 -0.78 4.33
C GLY A 177 17.68 -2.04 5.17
N THR A 178 16.51 -2.54 5.55
CA THR A 178 16.28 -3.84 6.17
C THR A 178 15.31 -4.60 5.27
N ARG A 179 15.58 -5.89 5.04
CA ARG A 179 14.76 -6.77 4.22
C ARG A 179 14.45 -8.06 4.96
N VAL A 180 13.24 -8.56 4.77
CA VAL A 180 12.72 -9.78 5.36
C VAL A 180 12.01 -10.58 4.29
N GLU A 181 12.29 -11.88 4.26
CA GLU A 181 11.71 -12.82 3.31
C GLU A 181 10.97 -13.91 4.09
N ILE A 182 9.66 -13.98 3.90
CA ILE A 182 8.79 -14.95 4.56
C ILE A 182 8.12 -15.78 3.47
N ALA A 183 8.87 -16.74 2.92
CA ALA A 183 8.32 -17.65 1.92
C ALA A 183 7.29 -18.61 2.55
N PRO A 184 6.18 -18.93 1.87
CA PRO A 184 5.75 -18.47 0.54
C PRO A 184 4.80 -17.26 0.58
N HIS A 185 4.84 -16.43 1.62
CA HIS A 185 3.82 -15.42 1.91
C HIS A 185 4.18 -14.02 1.40
N VAL A 186 5.29 -13.44 1.88
CA VAL A 186 5.61 -12.03 1.63
C VAL A 186 7.10 -11.76 1.57
N PHE A 187 7.44 -10.76 0.77
CA PHE A 187 8.73 -10.07 0.75
C PHE A 187 8.52 -8.65 1.29
N ALA A 188 9.25 -8.27 2.32
CA ALA A 188 9.10 -6.96 2.94
C ALA A 188 10.45 -6.26 3.07
N PHE A 189 10.43 -4.94 2.94
CA PHE A 189 11.62 -4.13 3.16
C PHE A 189 11.25 -2.80 3.79
N GLY A 190 12.21 -2.15 4.42
CA GLY A 190 12.03 -0.82 4.96
C GLY A 190 13.35 -0.11 5.19
N THR A 191 13.27 1.20 5.33
CA THR A 191 14.41 2.04 5.67
C THR A 191 13.95 3.20 6.54
N ARG A 192 14.90 3.83 7.21
CA ARG A 192 14.69 5.10 7.88
C ARG A 192 15.27 6.20 7.00
N LEU A 193 14.45 7.16 6.65
CA LEU A 193 14.85 8.35 5.90
C LEU A 193 14.60 9.52 6.84
N ASP A 194 15.62 10.29 7.19
CA ASP A 194 15.50 11.41 8.13
C ASP A 194 14.71 11.07 9.42
N ASP A 195 13.55 11.70 9.57
CA ASP A 195 12.63 11.63 10.69
C ASP A 195 11.43 10.70 10.45
N ARG A 196 11.53 9.72 9.54
CA ARG A 196 10.41 8.83 9.18
C ARG A 196 10.86 7.41 8.88
N TYR A 197 9.94 6.48 9.06
CA TYR A 197 10.07 5.11 8.61
C TYR A 197 9.30 4.92 7.31
N VAL A 198 9.93 4.27 6.34
CA VAL A 198 9.27 3.83 5.12
C VAL A 198 9.39 2.32 5.04
N THR A 199 8.25 1.65 4.92
CA THR A 199 8.16 0.20 4.83
C THR A 199 7.34 -0.17 3.61
N ALA A 200 7.60 -1.34 3.06
CA ALA A 200 6.84 -1.89 1.96
C ALA A 200 6.69 -3.40 2.10
N VAL A 201 5.52 -3.90 1.72
CA VAL A 201 5.17 -5.33 1.76
C VAL A 201 4.66 -5.75 0.39
N ILE A 202 5.27 -6.81 -0.15
CA ILE A 202 4.97 -7.36 -1.46
C ILE A 202 4.58 -8.84 -1.29
N PRO A 203 3.44 -9.28 -1.85
CA PRO A 203 3.10 -10.71 -1.90
C PRO A 203 4.23 -11.52 -2.57
N TRP A 204 4.52 -12.70 -2.02
CA TRP A 204 5.69 -13.48 -2.43
C TRP A 204 5.69 -13.86 -3.91
N ASP A 205 4.53 -14.16 -4.47
CA ASP A 205 4.31 -14.49 -5.87
C ASP A 205 4.59 -13.31 -6.81
N LEU A 206 4.34 -12.08 -6.37
CA LEU A 206 4.55 -10.86 -7.16
C LEU A 206 5.98 -10.28 -7.04
N ARG A 207 6.80 -10.79 -6.12
CA ARG A 207 8.12 -10.21 -5.79
C ARG A 207 9.10 -10.14 -6.96
N ALA A 208 8.93 -10.96 -7.99
CA ALA A 208 9.79 -10.98 -9.16
C ALA A 208 9.47 -9.86 -10.15
N ASP A 209 8.22 -9.39 -10.15
CA ASP A 209 7.73 -8.36 -11.09
C ASP A 209 7.82 -6.95 -10.51
N ILE A 210 7.99 -6.85 -9.18
CA ILE A 210 8.02 -5.58 -8.45
C ILE A 210 9.45 -5.25 -8.04
N VAL A 211 9.94 -4.13 -8.54
CA VAL A 211 11.26 -3.60 -8.19
C VAL A 211 11.17 -2.90 -6.83
N PRO A 212 11.99 -3.28 -5.82
CA PRO A 212 12.02 -2.63 -4.51
C PRO A 212 12.79 -1.32 -4.58
N ALA A 213 12.18 -0.32 -5.20
CA ALA A 213 12.68 1.05 -5.29
C ALA A 213 11.59 2.02 -4.89
N LEU A 214 11.95 3.08 -4.17
CA LEU A 214 11.04 4.08 -3.65
C LEU A 214 11.35 5.45 -4.24
N VAL A 215 10.34 6.32 -4.27
CA VAL A 215 10.49 7.74 -4.59
C VAL A 215 9.59 8.56 -3.67
N ILE A 216 9.91 9.85 -3.51
CA ILE A 216 8.98 10.79 -2.89
C ILE A 216 7.75 10.91 -3.78
N LEU A 217 6.59 10.72 -3.17
CA LEU A 217 5.30 11.03 -3.77
C LEU A 217 5.17 12.55 -3.91
N ARG A 218 5.49 13.05 -5.10
CA ARG A 218 5.38 14.47 -5.40
C ARG A 218 3.91 14.81 -5.64
N THR A 219 3.39 15.78 -4.90
CA THR A 219 2.15 16.45 -5.26
C THR A 219 2.29 17.07 -6.65
N ALA A 220 1.30 16.87 -7.51
CA ALA A 220 1.21 17.59 -8.77
C ALA A 220 1.15 19.09 -8.45
N GLY A 221 2.26 19.82 -8.62
CA GLY A 221 2.29 21.25 -8.30
C GLY A 221 3.63 21.94 -8.08
N THR A 222 4.77 21.26 -8.03
CA THR A 222 6.07 21.97 -7.95
C THR A 222 6.83 21.82 -9.28
N PRO A 223 6.91 22.87 -10.12
CA PRO A 223 7.82 22.87 -11.25
C PRO A 223 9.25 22.68 -10.72
N ARG A 224 10.08 21.94 -11.47
CA ARG A 224 11.54 22.03 -11.29
C ARG A 224 11.92 23.50 -11.51
N ALA A 225 12.55 24.10 -10.50
CA ALA A 225 13.36 25.30 -10.69
C ALA A 225 14.60 24.95 -11.53
#